data_AF-A0A923BSS6-F1
#
_entry.id   AF-A0A923BSS6-F1
#
_cell.length_a   1.000
_cell.length_b   1.000
_cell.length_c   1.000
_cell.angle_alpha   90.00
_cell.angle_beta   90.00
_cell.angle_gamma   90.00
#
_symmetry.space_group_name_H-M   'P 1'
#
loop_
_entity.id
_entity.type
_entity.pdbx_description
1 polymer ?
#
loop_
_entity_poly.entity_id
_entity_poly.type
_entity_poly.pdbx_seq_one_letter_code
_entity_poly.pdbx_strand_id
1 'polypeptide(L)'
;MIAHGVNLSLRPLKLDCGVRPLMLVGHGRTVRDEELDEFGASAALALFRSGLDNVDIAWRLECTPAAAANGIASAREQERKRAA
;
A
#
# COMPACT_ATOMS: atom_id res chain seq x y z
N MET A 1 -7.58 13.61 -4.66
CA MET A 1 -6.50 14.60 -4.44
C MET A 1 -5.49 13.97 -3.51
N ILE A 2 -4.30 13.66 -4.01
CA ILE A 2 -3.22 13.07 -3.19
C ILE A 2 -2.40 14.23 -2.64
N ALA A 3 -2.39 14.39 -1.31
CA ALA A 3 -1.57 15.39 -0.65
C ALA A 3 -0.18 14.80 -0.35
N HIS A 4 0.88 15.48 -0.78
CA HIS A 4 2.25 15.16 -0.38
C HIS A 4 2.72 16.23 0.61
N GLY A 5 3.10 15.83 1.82
CA GLY A 5 3.57 16.74 2.85
C GLY A 5 4.67 16.09 3.68
N VAL A 6 5.80 16.80 3.80
CA VAL A 6 6.92 16.38 4.66
C VAL A 6 6.98 17.33 5.85
N ASN A 7 6.80 16.80 7.05
CA ASN A 7 6.95 17.55 8.29
C ASN A 7 8.26 17.17 8.99
N LEU A 8 9.28 17.99 8.78
CA LEU A 8 10.61 17.80 9.36
C LEU A 8 10.69 18.22 10.83
N SER A 9 9.65 18.87 11.36
CA SER A 9 9.73 19.54 12.67
C SER A 9 9.44 18.62 13.86
N LEU A 10 9.04 17.36 13.64
CA LEU A 10 8.49 16.42 14.64
C LEU A 10 7.28 16.95 15.46
N ARG A 11 6.91 18.23 15.30
CA ARG A 11 5.76 18.87 15.93
C ARG A 11 4.51 18.55 15.12
N PRO A 12 3.33 18.37 15.73
CA PRO A 12 2.09 18.15 14.99
C PRO A 12 1.81 19.29 13.99
N LEU A 13 1.74 18.98 12.70
CA LEU A 13 1.34 19.93 11.66
C LEU A 13 -0.13 19.69 11.31
N LYS A 14 -0.95 20.75 11.42
CA LYS A 14 -2.33 20.73 10.95
C LYS A 14 -2.33 20.96 9.44
N LEU A 15 -2.87 19.99 8.70
CA LEU A 15 -3.12 20.10 7.26
C LEU A 15 -4.60 20.38 7.04
N ASP A 16 -4.89 21.48 6.37
CA ASP A 16 -6.25 21.85 6.00
C ASP A 16 -6.56 21.29 4.60
N CYS A 17 -7.26 20.16 4.57
CA CYS A 17 -7.53 19.41 3.34
C CYS A 17 -8.95 19.65 2.80
N GLY A 18 -9.64 20.70 3.26
CA GLY A 18 -10.96 21.12 2.77
C GLY A 18 -12.13 20.18 3.10
N VAL A 19 -11.88 19.00 3.68
CA VAL A 19 -12.92 18.03 4.07
C VAL A 19 -12.85 17.72 5.57
N ARG A 20 -11.66 17.40 6.09
CA ARG A 20 -11.38 17.22 7.53
C ARG A 20 -9.93 17.64 7.82
N PRO A 21 -9.66 18.25 8.99
CA PRO A 21 -8.30 18.57 9.38
C PRO A 21 -7.51 17.28 9.66
N LEU A 22 -6.35 17.14 9.03
CA LEU A 22 -5.42 16.02 9.25
C LEU A 22 -4.27 16.48 10.16
N MET A 23 -3.87 15.63 11.10
CA MET A 23 -2.71 15.87 11.95
C MET A 23 -1.56 15.00 11.47
N LEU A 24 -0.47 15.64 11.02
CA LEU A 24 0.74 14.95 10.57
C LEU A 24 1.77 14.89 11.70
N VAL A 25 2.04 13.69 12.23
CA VAL A 25 3.09 13.42 13.22
C VAL A 25 4.23 12.64 12.53
N GLY A 26 5.38 13.27 12.31
CA GLY A 26 6.52 12.67 11.60
C GLY A 26 6.39 12.64 10.06
N HIS A 27 7.12 11.73 9.40
CA HIS A 27 6.99 11.48 7.96
C HIS A 27 5.71 10.65 7.71
N GLY A 28 4.61 11.31 7.37
CA GLY A 28 3.40 10.62 6.92
C GLY A 28 3.33 10.60 5.40
N ARG A 29 3.43 9.42 4.77
CA ARG A 29 2.93 9.23 3.41
C ARG A 29 1.41 9.16 3.47
N THR A 30 0.75 9.79 2.50
CA THR A 30 -0.71 9.68 2.31
C THR A 30 -1.13 8.22 2.17
N VAL A 31 -2.39 7.97 2.56
CA VAL A 31 -3.02 6.64 2.56
C VAL A 31 -2.74 5.95 1.24
N ARG A 32 -1.99 4.85 1.33
CA ARG A 32 -1.60 3.99 0.21
C ARG A 32 -2.83 3.27 -0.32
N ASP A 33 -2.84 2.99 -1.62
CA ASP A 33 -4.00 2.37 -2.29
C ASP A 33 -4.45 1.10 -1.55
N GLU A 34 -5.77 0.98 -1.34
CA GLU A 34 -6.37 -0.14 -0.60
C GLU A 34 -6.43 -1.41 -1.46
N GLU A 35 -6.25 -1.28 -2.77
CA GLU A 35 -6.32 -2.38 -3.73
C GLU A 35 -5.14 -2.33 -4.71
N LEU A 36 -4.65 -3.51 -5.09
CA LEU A 36 -3.66 -3.68 -6.15
C LEU A 36 -4.39 -4.05 -7.44
N ASP A 37 -3.96 -3.48 -8.57
CA ASP A 37 -4.38 -3.91 -9.89
C ASP A 37 -3.79 -5.30 -10.26
N GLU A 38 -4.11 -5.84 -11.44
CA GLU A 38 -3.64 -7.19 -11.84
C GLU A 38 -2.11 -7.29 -11.88
N PHE A 39 -1.42 -6.22 -12.32
CA PHE A 39 0.04 -6.16 -12.36
C PHE A 39 0.63 -6.10 -10.95
N GLY A 40 0.06 -5.28 -10.08
CA GLY A 40 0.44 -5.16 -8.67
C GLY A 40 0.21 -6.45 -7.89
N ALA A 41 -0.91 -7.14 -8.13
CA ALA A 41 -1.21 -8.43 -7.54
C ALA A 41 -0.20 -9.51 -7.99
N SER A 42 0.15 -9.52 -9.28
CA SER A 42 1.17 -10.42 -9.83
C SER A 42 2.56 -10.13 -9.24
N ALA A 43 2.93 -8.87 -9.10
CA ALA A 43 4.19 -8.45 -8.48
C ALA A 43 4.23 -8.81 -6.98
N ALA A 44 3.12 -8.63 -6.26
CA ALA A 44 2.99 -9.03 -4.86
C ALA A 44 3.21 -10.54 -4.68
N LEU A 45 2.62 -11.36 -5.56
CA LEU A 45 2.82 -12.81 -5.53
C LEU A 45 4.27 -13.21 -5.83
N ALA A 46 4.94 -12.54 -6.78
CA ALA A 46 6.35 -12.79 -7.08
C ALA A 46 7.27 -12.48 -5.90
N LEU A 47 7.04 -11.36 -5.21
CA LEU A 47 7.79 -10.97 -4.00
C LEU A 47 7.51 -11.91 -2.82
N PHE A 48 6.26 -12.35 -2.65
CA PHE A 48 5.93 -13.35 -1.63
C PHE A 48 6.67 -14.67 -1.87
N ARG A 49 6.75 -15.12 -3.13
CA ARG A 49 7.51 -16.31 -3.53
C ARG A 49 9.02 -16.18 -3.31
N SER A 50 9.57 -14.95 -3.32
CA SER A 50 10.98 -14.71 -2.99
C SER A 50 11.24 -14.63 -1.48
N GLY A 51 10.22 -14.85 -0.65
CA GLY A 51 10.33 -14.97 0.80
C GLY A 51 10.06 -13.69 1.58
N LEU A 52 9.52 -12.65 0.94
CA LEU A 52 9.12 -11.43 1.65
C LEU A 52 7.79 -11.60 2.38
N ASP A 53 7.66 -10.90 3.51
CA ASP A 53 6.39 -10.78 4.21
C ASP A 53 5.49 -9.67 3.63
N ASN A 54 4.23 -9.61 4.09
CA ASN A 54 3.25 -8.66 3.59
C ASN A 54 3.62 -7.20 3.89
N VAL A 55 4.41 -6.93 4.94
CA VAL A 55 4.83 -5.58 5.32
C VAL A 55 5.93 -5.08 4.39
N ASP A 56 6.91 -5.94 4.10
CA ASP A 56 7.98 -5.66 3.15
C ASP A 56 7.44 -5.49 1.72
N ILE A 57 6.48 -6.33 1.33
CA ILE A 57 5.80 -6.22 0.03
C ILE A 57 5.02 -4.91 -0.05
N ALA A 58 4.24 -4.58 0.98
CA ALA A 58 3.50 -3.33 1.04
C ALA A 58 4.42 -2.11 0.98
N TRP A 59 5.61 -2.19 1.59
CA TRP A 59 6.62 -1.16 1.46
C TRP A 59 7.13 -1.00 0.02
N ARG A 60 7.45 -2.11 -0.65
CA ARG A 60 7.98 -2.10 -2.03
C ARG A 60 6.96 -1.67 -3.07
N LEU A 61 5.70 -2.06 -2.90
CA LEU A 61 4.62 -1.76 -3.83
C LEU A 61 3.86 -0.47 -3.49
N GLU A 62 4.33 0.25 -2.46
CA GLU A 62 3.68 1.46 -1.96
C GLU A 62 2.18 1.28 -1.67
N CYS A 63 1.77 0.09 -1.23
CA CYS A 63 0.40 -0.26 -0.85
C CYS A 63 0.27 -0.52 0.68
N THR A 64 -0.93 -0.85 1.15
CA THR A 64 -1.13 -1.32 2.55
C THR A 64 -0.79 -2.81 2.69
N PRO A 65 -0.42 -3.31 3.88
CA PRO A 65 -0.22 -4.75 4.11
C PRO A 65 -1.46 -5.60 3.79
N ALA A 66 -2.65 -5.03 3.99
CA ALA A 66 -3.92 -5.65 3.62
C ALA A 66 -4.06 -5.76 2.08
N ALA A 67 -3.75 -4.68 1.35
CA ALA A 67 -3.75 -4.67 -0.11
C ALA A 67 -2.76 -5.69 -0.69
N ALA A 68 -1.57 -5.80 -0.11
CA ALA A 68 -0.57 -6.82 -0.47
C ALA A 68 -1.11 -8.25 -0.27
N ALA A 69 -1.68 -8.54 0.90
CA ALA A 69 -2.27 -9.85 1.19
C ALA A 69 -3.42 -10.20 0.24
N ASN A 70 -4.32 -9.24 -0.02
CA ASN A 70 -5.44 -9.40 -0.94
C ASN A 70 -4.96 -9.61 -2.38
N GLY A 71 -3.95 -8.86 -2.83
CA GLY A 71 -3.33 -9.02 -4.15
C GLY A 71 -2.72 -10.41 -4.33
N ILE A 72 -1.98 -10.92 -3.32
CA ILE A 72 -1.43 -12.28 -3.35
C ILE A 72 -2.54 -13.33 -3.47
N ALA A 73 -3.62 -13.19 -2.69
CA ALA A 73 -4.75 -14.12 -2.73
C ALA A 73 -5.44 -14.10 -4.10
N SER A 74 -5.69 -12.91 -4.65
CA SER A 74 -6.27 -12.71 -5.97
C SER A 74 -5.42 -13.34 -7.08
N ALA A 75 -4.11 -13.09 -7.08
CA ALA A 75 -3.19 -13.64 -8.07
C ALA A 75 -3.12 -15.18 -8.03
N ARG A 76 -3.12 -15.79 -6.83
CA ARG A 76 -3.19 -17.24 -6.68
C ARG A 76 -4.48 -17.83 -7.23
N GLU A 77 -5.60 -17.16 -7.01
CA GLU A 77 -6.89 -17.60 -7.52
C GLU A 77 -6.94 -17.53 -9.06
N GLN A 78 -6.35 -16.49 -9.65
CA GLN A 78 -6.22 -16.43 -11.11
C GLN A 78 -5.31 -17.53 -11.68
N GLU A 79 -4.18 -17.84 -11.03
CA GLU A 79 -3.33 -18.97 -11.45
C GLU A 79 -4.10 -20.30 -11.42
N ARG A 80 -4.92 -20.53 -10.39
CA ARG A 80 -5.78 -21.71 -10.30
C ARG A 80 -6.79 -21.78 -11.44
N LYS A 81 -7.46 -20.67 -11.74
CA LYS A 81 -8.44 -20.59 -12.84
C LYS A 81 -7.81 -20.82 -14.21
N ARG A 82 -6.55 -20.41 -14.42
CA ARG A 82 -5.82 -20.65 -15.68
C ARG A 82 -5.32 -22.09 -15.82
N ALA A 83 -5.19 -22.81 -14.70
CA ALA A 83 -4.72 -24.19 -14.67
C ALA A 83 -5.85 -25.24 -14.72
N ALA A 84 -7.11 -24.81 -14.57
CA ALA A 84 -8.31 -25.64 -14.65
C ALA A 84 -8.88 -25.62 -16.08
#